data_AF-A0A6F9X1Y1-F1
#
_entry.id   AF-A0A6F9X1Y1-F1
#
_cell.length_a   1.000
_cell.length_b   1.000
_cell.length_c   1.000
_cell.angle_alpha   90.00
_cell.angle_beta   90.00
_cell.angle_gamma   90.00
#
_symmetry.space_group_name_H-M   'P 1'
#
loop_
_entity.id
_entity.type
_entity.pdbx_description
1 polymer ?
#
loop_
_entity_poly.entity_id
_entity_poly.type
_entity_poly.pdbx_seq_one_letter_code
_entity_poly.pdbx_strand_id
1 'polypeptide(L)'
;MKFTLLTHFKEIGKRSNTGQLVLQVLGGAAEQVRWDRMNPPARLLEEIEAGGVALVYPGAPDESSSDLSGIRQFVIIDGTWHEARRIHQRSPYLQKVRRVCLKPSGPSVYNLRKNQKEACLCTAECVIEILRNTGRLAEADRLEERFLGFIRPAGVMRGALPGH
;
A
#
# COMPACT_ATOMS: atom_id res chain seq x y z
N MET A 1 -8.01 -6.11 11.95
CA MET A 1 -7.51 -6.16 10.56
C MET A 1 -6.08 -5.66 10.60
N LYS A 2 -5.17 -6.33 9.90
CA LYS A 2 -3.73 -6.05 9.92
C LYS A 2 -3.22 -5.71 8.52
N PHE A 3 -2.25 -4.82 8.43
CA PHE A 3 -1.54 -4.51 7.19
C PHE A 3 -0.05 -4.86 7.33
N THR A 4 0.48 -5.64 6.39
CA THR A 4 1.91 -5.96 6.32
C THR A 4 2.48 -5.35 5.06
N LEU A 5 3.35 -4.36 5.23
CA LEU A 5 4.08 -3.72 4.14
C LEU A 5 5.37 -4.51 3.90
N LEU A 6 5.39 -5.32 2.84
CA LEU A 6 6.56 -6.08 2.44
C LEU A 6 7.48 -5.17 1.61
N THR A 7 8.41 -4.49 2.28
CA THR A 7 9.18 -3.39 1.72
C THR A 7 10.52 -3.86 1.14
N HIS A 8 10.85 -3.41 -0.07
CA HIS A 8 12.18 -3.63 -0.64
C HIS A 8 13.25 -2.87 0.16
N PHE A 9 14.43 -3.46 0.40
CA PHE A 9 15.45 -2.84 1.27
C PHE A 9 15.87 -1.42 0.86
N LYS A 10 15.86 -1.10 -0.45
CA LYS A 10 16.20 0.23 -0.97
C LYS A 10 15.14 1.30 -0.66
N GLU A 11 13.93 0.86 -0.34
CA GLU A 11 12.77 1.71 -0.09
C GLU A 11 12.63 2.04 1.41
N ILE A 12 13.33 1.30 2.26
CA ILE A 12 13.43 1.56 3.70
C ILE A 12 14.16 2.89 3.90
N GLY A 13 13.50 3.85 4.56
CA GLY A 13 14.06 5.17 4.87
C GLY A 13 13.97 6.21 3.75
N LYS A 14 13.44 5.87 2.57
CA LYS A 14 13.20 6.87 1.53
C LYS A 14 12.08 7.82 1.94
N ARG A 15 12.33 9.12 1.82
CA ARG A 15 11.31 10.15 2.08
C ARG A 15 10.10 9.97 1.18
N SER A 16 10.27 9.60 -0.08
CA SER A 16 9.18 9.33 -1.04
C SER A 16 8.54 7.93 -0.90
N ASN A 17 8.63 7.31 0.27
CA ASN A 17 7.92 6.08 0.57
C ASN A 17 6.73 6.41 1.48
N THR A 18 5.51 6.28 0.94
CA THR A 18 4.26 6.58 1.65
C THR A 18 3.83 5.46 2.61
N GLY A 19 4.51 4.32 2.61
CA GLY A 19 4.32 3.25 3.59
C GLY A 19 4.58 3.69 5.03
N GLN A 20 5.46 4.67 5.25
CA GLN A 20 5.69 5.23 6.58
C GLN A 20 4.45 5.96 7.13
N LEU A 21 3.64 6.60 6.27
CA LEU A 21 2.40 7.24 6.70
C LEU A 21 1.38 6.22 7.21
N VAL A 22 1.32 5.05 6.54
CA VAL A 22 0.45 3.94 6.95
C VAL A 22 0.81 3.48 8.37
N LEU A 23 2.10 3.27 8.65
CA LEU A 23 2.57 2.87 9.99
C LEU A 23 2.24 3.91 11.05
N GLN A 24 2.39 5.20 10.73
CA GLN A 24 2.11 6.29 11.66
C GLN A 24 0.62 6.42 11.99
N VAL A 25 -0.26 6.21 11.01
CA VAL A 25 -1.71 6.38 11.18
C VAL A 25 -2.36 5.16 11.80
N LEU A 26 -2.00 3.96 11.34
CA LEU A 26 -2.61 2.71 11.79
C LEU A 26 -1.93 2.11 13.03
N GLY A 27 -0.74 2.59 13.40
CA GLY A 27 -0.01 2.14 14.57
C GLY A 27 0.15 0.61 14.59
N GLY A 28 -0.27 -0.04 15.67
CA GLY A 28 -0.18 -1.49 15.83
C GLY A 28 -0.99 -2.34 14.84
N ALA A 29 -1.87 -1.73 14.04
CA ALA A 29 -2.59 -2.42 12.97
C ALA A 29 -1.79 -2.50 11.66
N ALA A 30 -0.62 -1.85 11.57
CA ALA A 30 0.28 -1.94 10.42
C ALA A 30 1.71 -2.26 10.86
N GLU A 31 2.39 -3.09 10.08
CA GLU A 31 3.81 -3.40 10.26
C GLU A 31 4.55 -3.26 8.93
N GLN A 32 5.84 -2.94 9.03
CA GLN A 32 6.75 -2.97 7.89
C GLN A 32 7.72 -4.13 8.06
N VAL A 33 7.74 -5.01 7.06
CA VAL A 33 8.60 -6.19 7.00
C VAL A 33 9.54 -6.02 5.83
N ARG A 34 10.84 -6.11 6.10
CA ARG A 34 11.85 -6.08 5.04
C ARG A 34 11.73 -7.35 4.20
N TRP A 35 11.62 -7.19 2.89
CA TRP A 35 11.70 -8.31 1.97
C TRP A 35 13.13 -8.85 1.89
N ASP A 36 13.25 -10.16 2.06
CA ASP A 36 14.45 -10.93 1.77
C ASP A 36 14.06 -12.15 0.92
N ARG A 37 14.75 -12.32 -0.21
CA ARG A 37 14.53 -13.42 -1.15
C ARG A 37 14.92 -14.78 -0.56
N MET A 38 16.00 -14.80 0.21
CA MET A 38 16.61 -16.02 0.74
C MET A 38 15.96 -16.41 2.07
N ASN A 39 15.56 -15.42 2.86
CA ASN A 39 15.01 -15.61 4.20
C ASN A 39 13.62 -14.98 4.31
N PRO A 40 12.56 -15.65 3.82
CA PRO A 40 11.21 -15.13 3.95
C PRO A 40 10.84 -14.97 5.44
N PRO A 41 10.07 -13.93 5.80
CA PRO A 41 9.68 -13.67 7.17
C PRO A 41 8.80 -14.81 7.72
N ALA A 42 9.32 -15.57 8.69
CA ALA A 42 8.66 -16.76 9.25
C ALA A 42 7.22 -16.47 9.72
N ARG A 43 7.03 -15.36 10.44
CA ARG A 43 5.71 -14.91 10.91
C ARG A 43 4.71 -14.73 9.79
N LEU A 44 5.13 -14.18 8.65
CA LEU A 44 4.25 -13.99 7.50
C LEU A 44 3.87 -15.36 6.90
N LEU A 45 4.79 -16.31 6.85
CA LEU A 45 4.49 -17.66 6.36
C LEU A 45 3.49 -18.35 7.28
N GLU A 46 3.67 -18.26 8.60
CA GLU A 46 2.72 -18.80 9.58
C GLU A 46 1.33 -18.18 9.44
N GLU A 47 1.26 -16.86 9.26
CA GLU A 47 0.00 -16.14 9.02
C GLU A 47 -0.67 -16.57 7.71
N ILE A 48 0.11 -16.81 6.66
CA ILE A 48 -0.39 -17.31 5.37
C ILE A 48 -0.99 -18.70 5.52
N GLU A 49 -0.29 -19.62 6.18
CA GLU A 49 -0.75 -21.00 6.39
C GLU A 49 -1.97 -21.05 7.34
N ALA A 50 -2.05 -20.15 8.32
CA ALA A 50 -3.22 -20.01 9.20
C ALA A 50 -4.48 -19.49 8.48
N GLY A 51 -4.32 -18.91 7.29
CA GLY A 51 -5.41 -18.43 6.45
C GLY A 51 -5.92 -17.03 6.80
N GLY A 52 -6.70 -16.45 5.88
CA GLY A 52 -7.23 -15.08 6.02
C GLY A 52 -6.21 -13.98 5.65
N VAL A 53 -5.12 -14.34 4.96
CA VAL A 53 -4.16 -13.39 4.38
C VAL A 53 -4.47 -13.19 2.90
N ALA A 54 -4.42 -11.94 2.46
CA ALA A 54 -4.54 -11.60 1.05
C ALA A 54 -3.42 -10.68 0.59
N LEU A 55 -2.94 -10.90 -0.63
CA LEU A 55 -2.00 -10.03 -1.32
C LEU A 55 -2.75 -8.98 -2.12
N VAL A 56 -2.44 -7.72 -1.86
CA VAL A 56 -2.90 -6.57 -2.65
C VAL A 56 -1.89 -6.35 -3.78
N TYR A 57 -2.24 -6.80 -4.98
CA TYR A 57 -1.36 -6.70 -6.14
C TYR A 57 -2.18 -6.73 -7.42
N PRO A 58 -1.88 -5.86 -8.42
CA PRO A 58 -2.63 -5.86 -9.67
C PRO A 58 -2.39 -7.16 -10.43
N GLY A 59 -3.42 -7.63 -11.14
CA GLY A 59 -3.32 -8.80 -11.98
C GLY A 59 -4.49 -8.87 -12.96
N ALA A 60 -4.50 -9.91 -13.80
CA ALA A 60 -5.62 -10.13 -14.71
C ALA A 60 -6.93 -10.29 -13.91
N PRO A 61 -8.05 -9.72 -14.42
CA PRO A 61 -9.33 -9.71 -13.72
C PRO A 61 -9.80 -11.11 -13.32
N ASP A 62 -9.52 -12.13 -14.12
CA ASP A 62 -9.88 -13.53 -13.87
C ASP A 62 -9.19 -14.17 -12.66
N GLU A 63 -8.04 -13.67 -12.22
CA GLU A 63 -7.34 -14.21 -11.03
C GLU A 63 -7.33 -13.22 -9.85
N SER A 64 -8.17 -12.19 -9.88
CA SER A 64 -8.30 -11.23 -8.79
C SER A 64 -9.71 -11.18 -8.23
N SER A 65 -9.85 -11.33 -6.91
CA SER A 65 -11.13 -11.14 -6.24
C SER A 65 -11.24 -9.72 -5.69
N SER A 66 -12.36 -9.06 -5.93
CA SER A 66 -12.71 -7.80 -5.26
C SER A 66 -13.40 -8.01 -3.91
N ASP A 67 -13.74 -9.25 -3.58
CA ASP A 67 -14.35 -9.57 -2.29
C ASP A 67 -13.28 -9.58 -1.19
N LEU A 68 -13.51 -8.76 -0.16
CA LEU A 68 -12.61 -8.60 0.98
C LEU A 68 -13.06 -9.41 2.20
N SER A 69 -14.15 -10.18 2.09
CA SER A 69 -14.74 -10.94 3.19
C SER A 69 -13.78 -12.02 3.70
N GLY A 70 -13.73 -12.18 5.03
CA GLY A 70 -12.89 -13.17 5.70
C GLY A 70 -11.39 -12.85 5.73
N ILE A 71 -10.95 -11.74 5.11
CA ILE A 71 -9.55 -11.31 5.15
C ILE A 71 -9.27 -10.61 6.48
N ARG A 72 -8.28 -11.13 7.20
CA ARG A 72 -7.81 -10.58 8.48
C ARG A 72 -6.54 -9.75 8.31
N GLN A 73 -5.75 -10.05 7.28
CA GLN A 73 -4.47 -9.41 7.01
C GLN A 73 -4.28 -9.15 5.51
N PHE A 74 -3.84 -7.93 5.20
CA PHE A 74 -3.49 -7.50 3.86
C PHE A 74 -1.98 -7.34 3.73
N VAL A 75 -1.39 -8.04 2.78
CA VAL A 75 0.02 -7.89 2.41
C VAL A 75 0.08 -6.94 1.22
N ILE A 76 0.83 -5.86 1.35
CA ILE A 76 1.07 -4.88 0.29
C ILE A 76 2.57 -4.88 0.02
N ILE A 77 2.95 -5.00 -1.26
CA ILE A 77 4.36 -4.91 -1.63
C ILE A 77 4.73 -3.43 -1.75
N ASP A 78 5.63 -3.00 -0.88
CA ASP A 78 6.01 -1.59 -0.76
C ASP A 78 7.34 -1.33 -1.50
N GLY A 79 7.21 -0.71 -2.67
CA GLY A 79 8.34 -0.30 -3.48
C GLY A 79 7.94 0.29 -4.82
N THR A 80 8.92 0.53 -5.70
CA THR A 80 8.61 0.89 -7.10
C THR A 80 7.91 -0.27 -7.81
N TRP A 81 7.18 0.01 -8.89
CA TRP A 81 6.54 -1.04 -9.72
C TRP A 81 7.50 -2.16 -10.14
N HIS A 82 8.73 -1.81 -10.49
CA HIS A 82 9.76 -2.77 -10.87
C HIS A 82 10.19 -3.65 -9.69
N GLU A 83 10.34 -3.06 -8.50
CA GLU A 83 10.64 -3.79 -7.27
C GLU A 83 9.47 -4.66 -6.84
N ALA A 84 8.24 -4.14 -6.89
CA ALA A 84 7.03 -4.87 -6.51
C ALA A 84 6.83 -6.12 -7.38
N ARG A 85 6.99 -5.97 -8.70
CA ARG A 85 6.98 -7.10 -9.64
C ARG A 85 8.06 -8.11 -9.33
N ARG A 86 9.27 -7.65 -9.01
CA ARG A 86 10.38 -8.55 -8.65
C ARG A 86 10.09 -9.31 -7.36
N ILE A 87 9.59 -8.64 -6.32
CA ILE A 87 9.22 -9.26 -5.05
C ILE A 87 8.16 -10.32 -5.28
N HIS A 88 7.09 -9.99 -6.00
CA HIS A 88 6.01 -10.94 -6.33
C HIS A 88 6.56 -12.17 -7.07
N GLN A 89 7.34 -11.97 -8.13
CA GLN A 89 7.92 -13.06 -8.92
C GLN A 89 8.92 -13.93 -8.14
N ARG A 90 9.64 -13.34 -7.18
CA ARG A 90 10.69 -14.01 -6.41
C ARG A 90 10.22 -14.50 -5.03
N SER A 91 8.92 -14.41 -4.75
CA SER A 91 8.32 -14.83 -3.48
C SER A 91 7.23 -15.88 -3.74
N PRO A 92 7.58 -17.16 -3.91
CA PRO A 92 6.61 -18.22 -4.21
C PRO A 92 5.48 -18.32 -3.18
N TYR A 93 5.75 -17.99 -1.91
CA TYR A 93 4.73 -17.98 -0.85
C TYR A 93 3.60 -16.96 -1.11
N LEU A 94 3.87 -15.86 -1.83
CA LEU A 94 2.85 -14.88 -2.21
C LEU A 94 1.91 -15.38 -3.32
N GLN A 95 2.28 -16.44 -4.04
CA GLN A 95 1.43 -17.04 -5.07
C GLN A 95 0.37 -17.98 -4.47
N LYS A 96 0.54 -18.37 -3.21
CA LYS A 96 -0.39 -19.25 -2.47
C LYS A 96 -1.53 -18.49 -1.81
N VAL A 97 -1.41 -17.18 -1.64
CA VAL A 97 -2.43 -16.36 -0.98
C VAL A 97 -3.46 -15.84 -1.96
N ARG A 98 -4.65 -15.52 -1.45
CA ARG A 98 -5.70 -14.84 -2.22
C ARG A 98 -5.16 -13.52 -2.75
N ARG A 99 -5.28 -13.29 -4.06
CA ARG A 99 -4.95 -12.01 -4.68
C ARG A 99 -6.17 -11.10 -4.72
N VAL A 100 -6.01 -9.89 -4.21
CA VAL A 100 -6.99 -8.81 -4.24
C VAL A 100 -6.50 -7.73 -5.20
N CYS A 101 -7.33 -7.43 -6.21
CA CYS A 101 -7.11 -6.28 -7.07
C CYS A 101 -8.06 -5.17 -6.65
N LEU A 102 -7.47 -4.06 -6.22
CA LEU A 102 -8.23 -2.84 -5.93
C LEU A 102 -8.63 -2.19 -7.24
N LYS A 103 -9.88 -1.75 -7.33
CA LYS A 103 -10.39 -0.93 -8.42
C LYS A 103 -10.41 0.51 -7.92
N PRO A 104 -9.37 1.31 -8.21
CA PRO A 104 -9.34 2.68 -7.73
C PRO A 104 -10.51 3.47 -8.31
N SER A 105 -11.16 4.28 -7.47
CA SER A 105 -12.28 5.14 -7.90
C SER A 105 -11.83 6.33 -8.77
N GLY A 106 -10.53 6.58 -8.87
CA GLY A 106 -9.93 7.65 -9.67
C GLY A 106 -8.43 7.43 -9.91
N PRO A 107 -7.77 8.29 -10.72
CA PRO A 107 -6.33 8.21 -10.93
C PRO A 107 -5.56 8.45 -9.63
N SER A 108 -4.37 7.84 -9.51
CA SER A 108 -3.49 8.11 -8.36
C SER A 108 -3.08 9.58 -8.36
N VAL A 109 -3.19 10.23 -7.20
CA VAL A 109 -2.75 11.63 -7.02
C VAL A 109 -1.30 11.73 -6.55
N TYR A 110 -0.61 10.58 -6.42
CA TYR A 110 0.76 10.50 -5.96
C TYR A 110 1.77 11.02 -7.01
N ASN A 111 2.40 12.16 -6.73
CA ASN A 111 3.27 12.86 -7.69
C ASN A 111 4.78 12.87 -7.32
N LEU A 112 5.17 12.30 -6.18
CA LEU A 112 6.55 12.42 -5.68
C LEU A 112 7.56 11.47 -6.37
N ARG A 113 7.12 10.57 -7.26
CA ARG A 113 7.99 9.70 -8.06
C ARG A 113 7.84 9.99 -9.55
N LYS A 114 8.97 10.28 -10.21
CA LYS A 114 9.04 10.52 -11.67
C LYS A 114 8.50 9.37 -12.55
N ASN A 115 8.49 8.13 -12.03
CA ASN A 115 8.05 6.93 -12.76
C ASN A 115 6.75 6.33 -12.20
N GLN A 116 5.93 7.12 -11.49
CA GLN A 116 4.61 6.66 -11.06
C GLN A 116 3.71 6.54 -12.29
N LYS A 117 3.10 5.37 -12.49
CA LYS A 117 2.04 5.22 -13.50
C LYS A 117 0.76 5.79 -12.92
N GLU A 118 0.07 6.66 -13.66
CA GLU A 118 -1.16 7.34 -13.21
C GLU A 118 -2.27 6.35 -12.82
N ALA A 119 -2.32 5.19 -13.49
CA ALA A 119 -3.31 4.14 -13.25
C ALA A 119 -2.98 3.20 -12.07
N CYS A 120 -2.01 3.57 -11.22
CA CYS A 120 -1.45 2.68 -10.23
C CYS A 120 -1.32 3.39 -8.88
N LEU A 121 -2.09 2.91 -7.89
CA LEU A 121 -2.07 3.42 -6.52
C LEU A 121 -0.69 3.23 -5.86
N CYS A 122 -0.29 4.20 -5.04
CA CYS A 122 0.83 4.03 -4.11
C CYS A 122 0.42 3.24 -2.86
N THR A 123 1.39 2.86 -2.01
CA THR A 123 1.15 2.07 -0.80
C THR A 123 0.07 2.68 0.11
N ALA A 124 0.10 3.99 0.36
CA ALA A 124 -0.91 4.66 1.17
C ALA A 124 -2.30 4.66 0.52
N GLU A 125 -2.40 4.94 -0.78
CA GLU A 125 -3.68 4.90 -1.50
C GLU A 125 -4.29 3.49 -1.51
N CYS A 126 -3.47 2.44 -1.68
CA CYS A 126 -3.94 1.06 -1.56
C CYS A 126 -4.56 0.79 -0.19
N VAL A 127 -3.93 1.26 0.89
CA VAL A 127 -4.46 1.10 2.25
C VAL A 127 -5.76 1.89 2.45
N ILE A 128 -5.83 3.14 1.99
CA ILE A 128 -7.04 3.97 2.05
C ILE A 128 -8.20 3.25 1.37
N GLU A 129 -7.98 2.72 0.18
CA GLU A 129 -9.01 2.02 -0.58
C GLU A 129 -9.50 0.76 0.15
N ILE A 130 -8.60 -0.01 0.77
CA ILE A 130 -8.97 -1.18 1.57
C ILE A 130 -9.78 -0.76 2.80
N LEU A 131 -9.35 0.29 3.51
CA LEU A 131 -10.07 0.80 4.68
C LEU A 131 -11.49 1.25 4.30
N ARG A 132 -11.66 1.94 3.17
CA ARG A 132 -12.98 2.32 2.64
C ARG A 132 -13.86 1.11 2.34
N ASN A 133 -13.34 0.15 1.59
CA ASN A 133 -14.09 -1.05 1.20
C ASN A 133 -14.40 -1.99 2.38
N THR A 134 -13.68 -1.85 3.50
CA THR A 134 -13.93 -2.61 4.74
C THR A 134 -14.72 -1.82 5.80
N GLY A 135 -15.21 -0.62 5.45
CA GLY A 135 -16.03 0.23 6.32
C GLY A 135 -15.27 1.00 7.41
N ARG A 136 -13.94 1.00 7.40
CA ARG A 136 -13.08 1.73 8.36
C ARG A 136 -12.83 3.18 7.92
N LEU A 137 -13.92 3.91 7.68
CA LEU A 137 -13.88 5.24 7.07
C LEU A 137 -13.02 6.24 7.86
N ALA A 138 -13.14 6.25 9.20
CA ALA A 138 -12.36 7.17 10.04
C ALA A 138 -10.84 6.95 9.95
N GLU A 139 -10.37 5.71 9.81
CA GLU A 139 -8.95 5.40 9.60
C GLU A 139 -8.51 5.79 8.18
N ALA A 140 -9.40 5.58 7.19
CA ALA A 140 -9.17 5.95 5.80
C ALA A 140 -9.02 7.48 5.64
N ASP A 141 -9.92 8.26 6.23
CA ASP A 141 -9.92 9.72 6.16
C ASP A 141 -8.67 10.32 6.83
N ARG A 142 -8.28 9.78 7.99
CA ARG A 142 -7.03 10.19 8.67
C ARG A 142 -5.80 9.92 7.82
N LEU A 143 -5.75 8.74 7.17
CA LEU A 143 -4.63 8.39 6.30
C LEU A 143 -4.62 9.24 5.03
N GLU A 144 -5.77 9.51 4.45
CA GLU A 144 -5.93 10.38 3.29
C GLU A 144 -5.49 11.82 3.59
N GLU A 145 -5.92 12.40 4.71
CA GLU A 145 -5.50 13.74 5.14
C GLU A 145 -3.98 13.83 5.26
N ARG A 146 -3.36 12.86 5.94
CA ARG A 146 -1.90 12.78 6.10
C ARG A 146 -1.18 12.60 4.76
N PHE A 147 -1.72 11.76 3.89
CA PHE A 147 -1.20 11.54 2.55
C PHE A 147 -1.25 12.80 1.69
N LEU A 148 -2.38 13.50 1.67
CA LEU A 148 -2.55 14.76 0.94
C LEU A 148 -1.62 15.85 1.45
N GLY A 149 -1.45 15.98 2.78
CA GLY A 149 -0.50 16.90 3.38
C GLY A 149 0.96 16.57 3.04
N PHE A 150 1.27 15.28 2.85
CA PHE A 150 2.61 14.81 2.51
C PHE A 150 2.98 15.03 1.04
N ILE A 151 2.03 14.88 0.10
CA ILE A 151 2.27 15.10 -1.34
C ILE A 151 2.15 16.57 -1.76
N ARG A 152 1.52 17.41 -0.94
CA ARG A 152 1.50 18.86 -1.15
C ARG A 152 2.85 19.44 -0.71
N PRO A 153 3.57 20.19 -1.56
CA PRO A 153 4.78 20.89 -1.12
C PRO A 153 4.40 21.89 -0.02
N ALA A 154 5.23 21.97 1.03
CA ALA A 154 5.07 22.85 2.20
C ALA A 154 5.18 24.36 1.89
N GLY A 155 4.86 24.81 0.66
CA GLY A 155 5.19 26.15 0.17
C GLY A 155 4.28 26.75 -0.90
N VAL A 156 3.05 26.26 -1.11
CA VAL A 156 2.06 27.01 -1.92
C VAL A 156 1.14 27.80 -0.99
N MET A 157 1.73 28.75 -0.26
CA MET A 157 1.07 30.03 0.01
C MET A 157 1.57 31.02 -1.05
N ARG A 158 0.94 31.03 -2.23
CA ARG A 158 0.97 32.18 -3.13
C ARG A 158 -0.41 32.34 -3.76
N GLY A 159 -1.29 32.93 -2.97
CA GLY A 159 -2.55 33.52 -3.39
C GLY A 159 -2.76 34.84 -2.66
N ALA A 160 -1.71 35.65 -2.52
CA ALA A 160 -1.89 37.08 -2.25
C ALA A 160 -2.24 37.73 -3.59
N LEU A 161 -3.53 37.97 -3.78
CA LEU A 161 -4.05 38.87 -4.81
C LEU A 161 -3.43 40.26 -4.58
N PRO A 162 -2.89 40.95 -5.60
CA PRO A 162 -3.00 42.39 -5.69
C PRO A 162 -4.26 42.69 -6.50
N GLY A 163 -5.37 42.87 -5.79
CA GLY A 163 -6.59 43.45 -6.35
C GLY A 163 -6.66 44.91 -5.96
N HIS A 164 -6.55 45.77 -6.98
CA HIS A 164 -6.86 47.20 -7.06
C HIS A 164 -5.97 48.23 -6.36
#